data_AF-A0A0D3I943-F1
#
_entry.id   AF-A0A0D3I943-F1
#
_cell.length_a   1.000
_cell.length_b   1.000
_cell.length_c   1.000
_cell.angle_alpha   90.00
_cell.angle_beta   90.00
_cell.angle_gamma   90.00
#
_symmetry.space_group_name_H-M   'P 1'
#
loop_
_entity.id
_entity.type
_entity.pdbx_description
1 polymer ?
#
loop_
_entity_poly.entity_id
_entity_poly.type
_entity_poly.pdbx_seq_one_letter_code
_entity_poly.pdbx_strand_id
1 'polypeptide(L)'
;MADILASAGAQEDSSAPPETLLGLPASLVARMQSDTLAWQAVGGILIGAGASLLPAPCSLLPYPWPSELFEQSRALAVPFNALVDRVARDVDWLHAATRSVVKQDAFTGRLLQLSESVHAEGPTQPLQLGIYRSDYMVHQPPGGAPPLLRQVELNTISSSFGSLSGKLSAMHAELLPRWVAPPVTGETASRCRRQITSPHISPHLTASGCPRKIISRHISTHLETASRCQRQMSETSDTASLQDMHASLAAGLIDGRLTSGPPEGPFSDPSRSPPAGSGGRLPPNPCEAEIAAALAEARLGTRRAHAVVLMVVQPAERNVTDQRGIEACLWRSHGVPLVRMTMAE
;
A
#
# COMPACT_ATOMS: atom_id res chain seq x y z
N MET A 1 -8.96 -4.14 -17.79
CA MET A 1 -9.27 -2.92 -17.01
C MET A 1 -8.29 -1.81 -17.36
N ALA A 2 -8.34 -1.33 -18.60
CA ALA A 2 -7.53 -0.19 -19.09
C ALA A 2 -8.41 1.00 -19.56
N ASP A 3 -9.74 0.85 -19.53
CA ASP A 3 -10.69 1.83 -20.09
C ASP A 3 -11.51 2.55 -19.01
N ILE A 4 -10.83 3.20 -18.06
CA ILE A 4 -11.45 4.29 -17.29
C ILE A 4 -10.69 5.61 -17.47
N LEU A 5 -9.47 5.57 -18.03
CA LEU A 5 -8.72 6.77 -18.41
C LEU A 5 -8.97 7.20 -19.87
N ALA A 6 -9.63 6.36 -20.69
CA ALA A 6 -9.96 6.68 -22.08
C ALA A 6 -11.35 7.33 -22.27
N SER A 7 -12.26 7.25 -21.28
CA SER A 7 -13.59 7.85 -21.40
C SER A 7 -13.65 9.35 -21.08
N ALA A 8 -12.51 9.97 -20.75
CA ALA A 8 -12.43 11.43 -20.57
C ALA A 8 -12.17 12.20 -21.88
N GLY A 9 -12.07 11.50 -23.02
CA GLY A 9 -11.69 12.09 -24.32
C GLY A 9 -12.74 12.01 -25.43
N ALA A 10 -13.94 11.49 -25.17
CA ALA A 10 -15.02 11.47 -26.17
C ALA A 10 -16.07 12.51 -25.81
N GLN A 11 -16.26 13.49 -26.71
CA GLN A 11 -17.20 14.60 -26.59
C GLN A 11 -18.63 14.14 -26.24
N GLU A 12 -19.21 14.76 -25.22
CA GLU A 12 -20.61 15.18 -25.25
C GLU A 12 -20.73 16.64 -24.80
N ASP A 13 -21.53 17.36 -25.57
CA ASP A 13 -21.93 18.75 -25.43
C ASP A 13 -22.80 18.95 -24.17
N SER A 14 -22.71 20.13 -23.54
CA SER A 14 -23.65 20.65 -22.52
C SER A 14 -23.83 19.87 -21.20
N SER A 15 -23.22 20.36 -20.11
CA SER A 15 -23.84 20.60 -18.77
C SER A 15 -22.77 20.72 -17.67
N ALA A 16 -23.08 21.39 -16.57
CA ALA A 16 -22.17 21.55 -15.42
C ALA A 16 -21.62 20.20 -14.92
N PRO A 17 -20.39 20.14 -14.36
CA PRO A 17 -19.85 18.91 -13.80
C PRO A 17 -20.82 18.29 -12.77
N PRO A 18 -20.92 16.96 -12.71
CA PRO A 18 -21.89 16.29 -11.84
C PRO A 18 -21.65 16.70 -10.38
N GLU A 19 -22.71 17.03 -9.65
CA GLU A 19 -22.61 17.42 -8.23
C GLU A 19 -22.13 16.26 -7.34
N THR A 20 -22.37 15.02 -7.77
CA THR A 20 -21.96 13.80 -7.06
C THR A 20 -21.30 12.79 -7.98
N LEU A 21 -20.28 12.10 -7.47
CA LEU A 21 -19.58 10.98 -8.11
C LEU A 21 -19.48 9.83 -7.09
N LEU A 22 -19.94 8.62 -7.46
CA LEU A 22 -19.97 7.44 -6.56
C LEU A 22 -20.76 7.67 -5.24
N GLY A 23 -21.80 8.50 -5.29
CA GLY A 23 -22.59 8.87 -4.10
C GLY A 23 -21.88 9.87 -3.17
N LEU A 24 -20.73 10.40 -3.56
CA LEU A 24 -19.95 11.41 -2.83
C LEU A 24 -20.04 12.77 -3.54
N PRO A 25 -19.96 13.91 -2.82
CA PRO A 25 -19.85 15.22 -3.46
C PRO A 25 -18.63 15.29 -4.38
N ALA A 26 -18.77 15.82 -5.59
CA ALA A 26 -17.67 15.89 -6.54
C ALA A 26 -16.47 16.71 -6.03
N SER A 27 -16.74 17.75 -5.22
CA SER A 27 -15.71 18.53 -4.55
C SER A 27 -14.90 17.71 -3.52
N LEU A 28 -15.55 16.76 -2.84
CA LEU A 28 -14.87 15.82 -1.95
C LEU A 28 -14.01 14.84 -2.75
N VAL A 29 -14.53 14.28 -3.83
CA VAL A 29 -13.76 13.35 -4.68
C VAL A 29 -12.54 14.04 -5.28
N ALA A 30 -12.68 15.28 -5.75
CA ALA A 30 -11.55 16.07 -6.24
C ALA A 30 -10.49 16.32 -5.16
N ARG A 31 -10.90 16.61 -3.92
CA ARG A 31 -9.99 16.71 -2.77
C ARG A 31 -9.28 15.39 -2.51
N MET A 32 -10.01 14.28 -2.46
CA MET A 32 -9.45 12.94 -2.23
C MET A 32 -8.39 12.61 -3.29
N GLN A 33 -8.69 12.86 -4.57
CA GLN A 33 -7.73 12.69 -5.66
C GLN A 33 -6.47 13.54 -5.46
N SER A 34 -6.63 14.82 -5.16
CA SER A 34 -5.49 15.72 -4.93
C SER A 34 -4.63 15.27 -3.74
N ASP A 35 -5.26 14.89 -2.63
CA ASP A 35 -4.58 14.41 -1.43
C ASP A 35 -3.84 13.10 -1.74
N THR A 36 -4.49 12.14 -2.40
CA THR A 36 -3.89 10.88 -2.80
C THR A 36 -2.63 11.11 -3.65
N LEU A 37 -2.70 11.95 -4.68
CA LEU A 37 -1.54 12.23 -5.55
C LEU A 37 -0.36 12.81 -4.75
N ALA A 38 -0.63 13.75 -3.83
CA ALA A 38 0.39 14.35 -2.98
C ALA A 38 1.03 13.30 -2.05
N TRP A 39 0.22 12.45 -1.43
CA TRP A 39 0.70 11.39 -0.53
C TRP A 39 1.43 10.27 -1.25
N GLN A 40 1.06 9.96 -2.49
CA GLN A 40 1.80 9.03 -3.33
C GLN A 40 3.20 9.56 -3.63
N ALA A 41 3.34 10.85 -3.93
CA ALA A 41 4.64 11.48 -4.15
C ALA A 41 5.50 11.45 -2.88
N VAL A 42 4.93 11.79 -1.72
CA VAL A 42 5.64 11.78 -0.42
C VAL A 42 6.04 10.36 -0.01
N GLY A 43 5.13 9.39 -0.18
CA GLY A 43 5.35 8.00 0.21
C GLY A 43 6.14 7.16 -0.80
N GLY A 44 6.51 7.73 -1.95
CA GLY A 44 7.19 6.99 -3.02
C GLY A 44 6.34 5.88 -3.64
N ILE A 45 5.02 6.07 -3.70
CA ILE A 45 4.06 5.17 -4.35
C ILE A 45 3.98 5.55 -5.83
N LEU A 46 5.07 5.32 -6.53
CA LEU A 46 5.27 5.75 -7.92
C LEU A 46 5.61 4.53 -8.79
N ILE A 47 5.46 4.66 -10.11
CA ILE A 47 5.89 3.69 -11.12
C ILE A 47 6.64 4.41 -12.25
N GLY A 48 7.51 3.69 -12.94
CA GLY A 48 8.25 4.19 -14.09
C GLY A 48 7.35 4.43 -15.31
N ALA A 49 7.55 5.57 -15.95
CA ALA A 49 6.92 6.00 -17.19
C ALA A 49 7.98 6.62 -18.11
N GLY A 50 8.68 5.76 -18.86
CA GLY A 50 9.84 6.19 -19.64
C GLY A 50 10.98 6.66 -18.72
N ALA A 51 11.44 7.90 -18.91
CA ALA A 51 12.47 8.53 -18.08
C ALA A 51 11.92 9.17 -16.79
N SER A 52 10.60 9.14 -16.58
CA SER A 52 9.93 9.79 -15.45
C SER A 52 9.30 8.79 -14.49
N LEU A 53 8.91 9.27 -13.31
CA LEU A 53 8.07 8.55 -12.36
C LEU A 53 6.68 9.18 -12.34
N LEU A 54 5.63 8.35 -12.35
CA LEU A 54 4.24 8.76 -12.20
C LEU A 54 3.63 8.08 -10.96
N PRO A 55 2.59 8.66 -10.35
CA PRO A 55 1.84 8.00 -9.29
C PRO A 55 1.35 6.62 -9.72
N ALA A 56 1.50 5.61 -8.85
CA ALA A 56 1.01 4.26 -9.15
C ALA A 56 -0.53 4.27 -9.21
N PRO A 57 -1.16 3.57 -10.16
CA PRO A 57 -2.62 3.42 -10.14
C PRO A 57 -3.09 2.81 -8.82
N CYS A 58 -4.04 3.45 -8.14
CA CYS A 58 -4.63 2.94 -6.91
C CYS A 58 -6.11 3.30 -6.79
N SER A 59 -6.84 2.57 -5.95
CA SER A 59 -8.18 2.98 -5.52
C SER A 59 -8.08 4.11 -4.49
N LEU A 60 -9.00 5.06 -4.55
CA LEU A 60 -9.07 6.14 -3.55
C LEU A 60 -9.44 5.59 -2.17
N LEU A 61 -10.38 4.64 -2.14
CA LEU A 61 -10.85 3.97 -0.93
C LEU A 61 -10.41 2.51 -0.93
N PRO A 62 -10.18 1.90 0.25
CA PRO A 62 -9.96 0.48 0.37
C PRO A 62 -11.24 -0.29 0.00
N TYR A 63 -11.07 -1.55 -0.41
CA TYR A 63 -12.19 -2.43 -0.70
C TYR A 63 -12.70 -3.10 0.59
N PRO A 64 -14.02 -3.05 0.89
CA PRO A 64 -14.59 -3.77 2.03
C PRO A 64 -14.40 -5.27 1.89
N TRP A 65 -13.86 -5.92 2.92
CA TRP A 65 -13.56 -7.35 2.89
C TRP A 65 -14.06 -8.04 4.17
N PRO A 66 -14.80 -9.17 4.08
CA PRO A 66 -15.28 -9.90 5.26
C PRO A 66 -14.12 -10.39 6.13
N SER A 67 -14.13 -10.03 7.41
CA SER A 67 -13.03 -10.34 8.33
C SER A 67 -12.75 -11.83 8.44
N GLU A 68 -13.79 -12.67 8.41
CA GLU A 68 -13.67 -14.13 8.45
C GLU A 68 -12.91 -14.67 7.24
N LEU A 69 -13.17 -14.13 6.05
CA LEU A 69 -12.49 -14.54 4.82
C LEU A 69 -11.06 -13.99 4.75
N PHE A 70 -10.79 -12.83 5.37
CA PHE A 70 -9.42 -12.31 5.53
C PHE A 70 -8.58 -13.21 6.43
N GLU A 71 -9.11 -13.59 7.60
CA GLU A 71 -8.42 -14.50 8.51
C GLU A 71 -8.22 -15.88 7.88
N GLN A 72 -9.21 -16.37 7.12
CA GLN A 72 -9.08 -17.62 6.35
C GLN A 72 -7.95 -17.53 5.33
N SER A 73 -7.86 -16.46 4.53
CA SER A 73 -6.80 -16.32 3.52
C SER A 73 -5.41 -16.22 4.16
N ARG A 74 -5.31 -15.53 5.31
CA ARG A 74 -4.06 -15.41 6.07
C ARG A 74 -3.63 -16.76 6.65
N ALA A 75 -4.56 -17.55 7.20
CA ALA A 75 -4.30 -18.88 7.73
C ALA A 75 -3.85 -19.89 6.66
N LEU A 76 -4.22 -19.67 5.39
CA LEU A 76 -3.83 -20.54 4.27
C LEU A 76 -2.38 -20.30 3.78
N ALA A 77 -1.74 -19.18 4.14
CA ALA A 77 -0.39 -18.86 3.67
C ALA A 77 0.64 -19.96 4.03
N VAL A 78 0.69 -20.37 5.29
CA VAL A 78 1.66 -21.40 5.75
C VAL A 78 1.41 -22.78 5.09
N PRO A 79 0.16 -23.29 5.03
CA PRO A 79 -0.15 -24.49 4.26
C PRO A 79 0.28 -24.42 2.79
N PHE A 80 0.04 -23.31 2.09
CA PHE A 80 0.47 -23.16 0.70
C PHE A 80 1.99 -23.11 0.57
N ASN A 81 2.71 -22.44 1.47
CA ASN A 81 4.17 -22.43 1.48
C ASN A 81 4.72 -23.87 1.59
N ALA A 82 4.17 -24.66 2.51
CA ALA A 82 4.57 -26.05 2.70
C ALA A 82 4.13 -26.97 1.55
N LEU A 83 3.01 -26.66 0.88
CA LEU A 83 2.58 -27.38 -0.31
C LEU A 83 3.54 -27.15 -1.47
N VAL A 84 3.88 -25.89 -1.76
CA VAL A 84 4.81 -25.53 -2.84
C VAL A 84 6.17 -26.18 -2.61
N ASP A 85 6.71 -26.10 -1.40
CA ASP A 85 8.01 -26.73 -1.08
C ASP A 85 7.99 -28.24 -1.32
N ARG A 86 6.96 -28.95 -0.85
CA ARG A 86 6.85 -30.41 -1.06
C ARG A 86 6.69 -30.78 -2.52
N VAL A 87 5.83 -30.07 -3.26
CA VAL A 87 5.61 -30.30 -4.68
C VAL A 87 6.87 -30.00 -5.49
N ALA A 88 7.59 -28.92 -5.19
CA ALA A 88 8.83 -28.56 -5.87
C ALA A 88 9.96 -29.57 -5.64
N ARG A 89 9.94 -30.30 -4.51
CA ARG A 89 10.91 -31.35 -4.18
C ARG A 89 10.57 -32.72 -4.78
N ASP A 90 9.32 -32.93 -5.20
CA ASP A 90 8.93 -34.13 -5.95
C ASP A 90 9.20 -33.91 -7.44
N VAL A 91 10.48 -33.97 -7.79
CA VAL A 91 10.99 -33.63 -9.12
C VAL A 91 10.42 -34.56 -10.20
N ASP A 92 10.33 -35.86 -9.90
CA ASP A 92 9.78 -36.85 -10.82
C ASP A 92 8.31 -36.56 -11.13
N TRP A 93 7.51 -36.26 -10.10
CA TRP A 93 6.12 -35.87 -10.27
C TRP A 93 6.01 -34.56 -11.06
N LEU A 94 6.80 -33.54 -10.71
CA LEU A 94 6.74 -32.23 -11.34
C LEU A 94 7.10 -32.31 -12.83
N HIS A 95 8.14 -33.07 -13.18
CA HIS A 95 8.52 -33.33 -14.57
C HIS A 95 7.38 -34.05 -15.31
N ALA A 96 6.83 -35.13 -14.74
CA ALA A 96 5.73 -35.87 -15.35
C ALA A 96 4.49 -34.99 -15.58
N ALA A 97 4.11 -34.17 -14.59
CA ALA A 97 2.96 -33.26 -14.66
C ALA A 97 3.15 -32.16 -15.72
N THR A 98 4.39 -31.74 -15.98
CA THR A 98 4.69 -30.65 -16.92
C THR A 98 4.82 -31.12 -18.37
N ARG A 99 5.15 -32.40 -18.62
CA ARG A 99 5.43 -32.93 -19.96
C ARG A 99 4.29 -32.75 -20.97
N SER A 100 3.04 -32.80 -20.53
CA SER A 100 1.89 -32.63 -21.43
C SER A 100 1.79 -31.20 -22.01
N VAL A 101 2.31 -30.20 -21.30
CA VAL A 101 2.22 -28.77 -21.67
C VAL A 101 3.29 -28.39 -22.71
N VAL A 102 4.44 -29.07 -22.70
CA VAL A 102 5.60 -28.77 -23.56
C VAL A 102 5.27 -28.79 -25.06
N LYS A 103 4.27 -29.59 -25.48
CA LYS A 103 3.85 -29.65 -26.89
C LYS A 103 3.24 -28.34 -27.39
N GLN A 104 2.73 -27.52 -26.49
CA GLN A 104 1.97 -26.30 -26.80
C GLN A 104 2.69 -25.02 -26.36
N ASP A 105 3.67 -25.13 -25.45
CA ASP A 105 4.44 -23.99 -24.97
C ASP A 105 5.95 -24.27 -24.94
N ALA A 106 6.66 -23.62 -25.87
CA ALA A 106 8.12 -23.71 -25.99
C ALA A 106 8.83 -23.10 -24.76
N PHE A 107 8.25 -22.10 -24.10
CA PHE A 107 8.84 -21.49 -22.92
C PHE A 107 8.85 -22.48 -21.75
N THR A 108 7.70 -23.08 -21.42
CA THR A 108 7.63 -24.16 -20.43
C THR A 108 8.52 -25.34 -20.80
N GLY A 109 8.60 -25.68 -22.09
CA GLY A 109 9.54 -26.71 -22.57
C GLY A 109 10.99 -26.44 -22.21
N ARG A 110 11.45 -25.18 -22.32
CA ARG A 110 12.80 -24.78 -21.92
C ARG A 110 13.00 -24.84 -20.41
N LEU A 111 12.01 -24.45 -19.61
CA LEU A 111 12.09 -24.56 -18.15
C LEU A 111 12.20 -26.02 -17.69
N LEU A 112 11.42 -26.93 -18.30
CA LEU A 112 11.50 -28.35 -18.00
C LEU A 112 12.88 -28.92 -18.35
N GLN A 113 13.40 -28.59 -19.54
CA GLN A 113 14.74 -29.02 -19.97
C GLN A 113 15.83 -28.57 -18.98
N LEU A 114 15.78 -27.31 -18.54
CA LEU A 114 16.72 -26.79 -17.55
C LEU A 114 16.61 -27.54 -16.22
N SER A 115 15.39 -27.79 -15.75
CA SER A 115 15.15 -28.55 -14.51
C SER A 115 15.71 -29.98 -14.61
N GLU A 116 15.48 -30.67 -15.73
CA GLU A 116 16.03 -32.01 -15.99
C GLU A 116 17.56 -32.01 -15.97
N SER A 117 18.20 -31.05 -16.66
CA SER A 117 19.67 -30.94 -16.69
C SER A 117 20.26 -30.69 -15.30
N VAL A 118 19.72 -29.72 -14.55
CA VAL A 118 20.21 -29.39 -13.20
C VAL A 118 20.06 -30.56 -12.23
N HIS A 119 18.95 -31.30 -12.31
CA HIS A 119 18.75 -32.46 -11.43
C HIS A 119 19.59 -33.68 -11.84
N ALA A 120 19.90 -33.85 -13.13
CA ALA A 120 20.83 -34.88 -13.59
C ALA A 120 22.27 -34.63 -13.10
N GLU A 121 22.68 -33.37 -12.96
CA GLU A 121 23.99 -33.00 -12.39
C GLU A 121 24.05 -33.17 -10.86
N GLY A 122 22.89 -33.13 -10.20
CA GLY A 122 22.73 -33.24 -8.75
C GLY A 122 22.68 -31.87 -8.05
N PRO A 123 21.78 -31.69 -7.06
CA PRO A 123 21.58 -30.39 -6.42
C PRO A 123 22.80 -29.98 -5.58
N THR A 124 23.34 -28.79 -5.86
CA THR A 124 24.51 -28.23 -5.13
C THR A 124 24.14 -27.24 -4.03
N GLN A 125 22.90 -26.74 -4.01
CA GLN A 125 22.38 -25.79 -3.03
C GLN A 125 21.18 -26.41 -2.28
N PRO A 126 21.33 -26.80 -1.01
CA PRO A 126 20.23 -27.41 -0.24
C PRO A 126 19.21 -26.40 0.29
N LEU A 127 19.56 -25.12 0.39
CA LEU A 127 18.67 -24.07 0.90
C LEU A 127 17.83 -23.47 -0.23
N GLN A 128 16.53 -23.33 0.03
CA GLN A 128 15.58 -22.71 -0.90
C GLN A 128 14.80 -21.62 -0.17
N LEU A 129 14.68 -20.46 -0.79
CA LEU A 129 13.84 -19.37 -0.31
C LEU A 129 12.64 -19.24 -1.27
N GLY A 130 11.44 -19.23 -0.69
CA GLY A 130 10.19 -18.95 -1.39
C GLY A 130 9.57 -17.64 -0.92
N ILE A 131 9.28 -16.73 -1.85
CA ILE A 131 8.47 -15.53 -1.61
C ILE A 131 7.24 -15.64 -2.50
N TYR A 132 6.14 -16.12 -1.94
CA TYR A 132 4.95 -16.50 -2.69
C TYR A 132 3.81 -15.51 -2.46
N ARG A 133 2.89 -15.45 -3.43
CA ARG A 133 1.63 -14.70 -3.30
C ARG A 133 0.47 -15.57 -3.77
N SER A 134 -0.45 -15.87 -2.85
CA SER A 134 -1.69 -16.56 -3.17
C SER A 134 -2.80 -15.53 -3.36
N ASP A 135 -3.39 -15.52 -4.54
CA ASP A 135 -4.41 -14.56 -4.94
C ASP A 135 -5.81 -15.19 -4.80
N TYR A 136 -6.75 -14.42 -4.25
CA TYR A 136 -8.10 -14.90 -3.93
C TYR A 136 -9.18 -13.95 -4.43
N MET A 137 -10.35 -14.51 -4.75
CA MET A 137 -11.59 -13.78 -4.98
C MET A 137 -12.70 -14.31 -4.07
N VAL A 138 -13.63 -13.42 -3.69
CA VAL A 138 -14.84 -13.80 -2.97
C VAL A 138 -15.90 -14.20 -3.98
N HIS A 139 -16.33 -15.46 -3.92
CA HIS A 139 -17.46 -15.95 -4.68
C HIS A 139 -18.73 -15.85 -3.83
N GLN A 140 -19.69 -15.08 -4.31
CA GLN A 140 -21.04 -15.01 -3.71
C GLN A 140 -21.94 -16.03 -4.40
N PRO A 141 -22.31 -17.15 -3.75
CA PRO A 141 -23.18 -18.14 -4.38
C PRO A 141 -24.61 -17.58 -4.53
N PRO A 142 -25.38 -18.09 -5.50
CA PRO A 142 -26.78 -17.71 -5.68
C PRO A 142 -27.63 -18.14 -4.46
N GLY A 143 -28.77 -17.47 -4.26
CA GLY A 143 -29.70 -17.82 -3.17
C GLY A 143 -29.31 -17.31 -1.78
N GLY A 144 -28.38 -16.35 -1.69
CA GLY A 144 -28.01 -15.70 -0.42
C GLY A 144 -27.13 -16.55 0.50
N ALA A 145 -26.49 -17.60 -0.03
CA ALA A 145 -25.55 -18.41 0.75
C ALA A 145 -24.33 -17.58 1.20
N PRO A 146 -23.62 -18.00 2.27
CA PRO A 146 -22.42 -17.31 2.74
C PRO A 146 -21.35 -17.17 1.64
N PRO A 147 -20.62 -16.04 1.60
CA PRO A 147 -19.54 -15.82 0.64
C PRO A 147 -18.42 -16.84 0.85
N LEU A 148 -17.83 -17.31 -0.26
CA LEU A 148 -16.77 -18.32 -0.27
C LEU A 148 -15.46 -17.73 -0.78
N LEU A 149 -14.37 -17.96 -0.06
CA LEU A 149 -13.03 -17.65 -0.54
C LEU A 149 -12.60 -18.67 -1.62
N ARG A 150 -12.21 -18.19 -2.80
CA ARG A 150 -11.69 -19.03 -3.90
C ARG A 150 -10.31 -18.54 -4.31
N GLN A 151 -9.34 -19.45 -4.32
CA GLN A 151 -8.00 -19.17 -4.86
C GLN A 151 -8.10 -19.06 -6.38
N VAL A 152 -7.50 -18.00 -6.92
CA VAL A 152 -7.41 -17.74 -8.35
C VAL A 152 -6.05 -18.22 -8.87
N GLU A 153 -4.98 -17.87 -8.16
CA GLU A 153 -3.61 -18.13 -8.59
C GLU A 153 -2.67 -18.27 -7.39
N LEU A 154 -1.59 -19.03 -7.58
CA LEU A 154 -0.47 -19.10 -6.66
C LEU A 154 0.82 -18.71 -7.38
N ASN A 155 1.29 -17.51 -7.11
CA ASN A 155 2.50 -16.96 -7.71
C ASN A 155 3.72 -17.47 -6.94
N THR A 156 4.56 -18.25 -7.61
CA THR A 156 5.81 -18.81 -7.06
C THR A 156 7.06 -18.09 -7.55
N ILE A 157 6.91 -17.16 -8.49
CA ILE A 157 8.00 -16.39 -9.09
C ILE A 157 7.60 -14.91 -9.22
N SER A 158 8.53 -14.02 -8.88
CA SER A 158 8.41 -12.57 -9.10
C SER A 158 7.07 -11.96 -8.65
N SER A 159 6.62 -12.33 -7.45
CA SER A 159 5.40 -11.77 -6.84
C SER A 159 5.56 -10.26 -6.57
N SER A 160 4.97 -9.43 -7.43
CA SER A 160 5.02 -7.96 -7.33
C SER A 160 4.28 -7.38 -6.12
N PHE A 161 4.55 -6.10 -5.86
CA PHE A 161 3.89 -5.22 -4.89
C PHE A 161 4.23 -5.52 -3.43
N GLY A 162 5.38 -6.15 -3.16
CA GLY A 162 5.84 -6.41 -1.80
C GLY A 162 6.11 -5.12 -1.00
N SER A 163 6.65 -4.09 -1.65
CA SER A 163 6.88 -2.78 -1.04
C SER A 163 5.70 -1.82 -1.23
N LEU A 164 5.18 -1.73 -2.46
CA LEU A 164 4.12 -0.77 -2.77
C LEU A 164 2.83 -1.06 -2.01
N SER A 165 2.51 -2.32 -1.73
CA SER A 165 1.29 -2.66 -0.97
C SER A 165 1.33 -2.10 0.46
N GLY A 166 2.45 -2.22 1.16
CA GLY A 166 2.61 -1.68 2.51
C GLY A 166 2.49 -0.16 2.54
N LYS A 167 3.09 0.52 1.56
CA LYS A 167 3.00 1.98 1.41
C LYS A 167 1.58 2.44 1.08
N LEU A 168 0.87 1.71 0.22
CA LEU A 168 -0.54 1.98 -0.09
C LEU A 168 -1.43 1.81 1.14
N SER A 169 -1.26 0.73 1.89
CA SER A 169 -1.98 0.51 3.16
C SER A 169 -1.73 1.64 4.16
N ALA A 170 -0.47 2.08 4.30
CA ALA A 170 -0.12 3.22 5.16
C ALA A 170 -0.77 4.53 4.69
N MET A 171 -0.75 4.81 3.37
CA MET A 171 -1.41 5.99 2.82
C MET A 171 -2.91 5.99 3.08
N HIS A 172 -3.61 4.87 2.88
CA HIS A 172 -5.05 4.79 3.18
C HIS A 172 -5.32 4.98 4.68
N ALA A 173 -4.50 4.40 5.55
CA ALA A 173 -4.63 4.59 7.01
C ALA A 173 -4.46 6.06 7.43
N GLU A 174 -3.62 6.81 6.72
CA GLU A 174 -3.38 8.22 6.94
C GLU A 174 -4.49 9.12 6.38
N LEU A 175 -5.00 8.81 5.17
CA LEU A 175 -5.95 9.67 4.47
C LEU A 175 -7.40 9.47 4.90
N LEU A 176 -7.82 8.23 5.17
CA LEU A 176 -9.22 7.94 5.49
C LEU A 176 -9.75 8.75 6.67
N PRO A 177 -9.05 8.86 7.83
CA PRO A 177 -9.56 9.66 8.95
C PRO A 177 -9.67 11.15 8.59
N ARG A 178 -8.85 11.67 7.66
CA ARG A 178 -8.87 13.07 7.25
C ARG A 178 -10.06 13.40 6.36
N TRP A 179 -10.51 12.45 5.55
CA TRP A 179 -11.68 12.60 4.69
C TRP A 179 -12.99 12.38 5.45
N VAL A 180 -12.97 11.54 6.48
CA VAL A 180 -14.14 11.23 7.31
C VAL A 180 -14.30 12.20 8.49
N ALA A 181 -13.22 12.81 8.98
CA ALA A 181 -13.31 13.77 10.06
C ALA A 181 -14.10 15.02 9.63
N PRO A 182 -14.98 15.55 10.50
CA PRO A 182 -15.62 16.83 10.22
C PRO A 182 -14.53 17.90 10.08
N PRO A 183 -14.70 18.88 9.17
CA PRO A 183 -13.77 19.99 9.06
C PRO A 183 -13.63 20.65 10.43
N VAL A 184 -12.41 21.08 10.75
CA VAL A 184 -12.13 21.90 11.94
C VAL A 184 -13.04 23.13 11.84
N THR A 185 -14.14 23.12 12.58
CA THR A 185 -15.07 24.25 12.63
C THR A 185 -14.34 25.49 13.16
N GLY A 186 -14.84 26.67 12.83
CA GLY A 186 -14.25 27.95 13.26
C GLY A 186 -14.01 28.04 14.76
N GLU A 187 -14.79 27.32 15.59
CA GLU A 187 -14.58 27.21 17.03
C GLU A 187 -13.28 26.49 17.39
N THR A 188 -12.96 25.36 16.76
CA THR A 188 -11.72 24.60 17.00
C THR A 188 -10.50 25.38 16.50
N ALA A 189 -10.61 26.06 15.36
CA ALA A 189 -9.59 26.98 14.87
C ALA A 189 -9.41 28.18 15.82
N SER A 190 -10.49 28.72 16.40
CA SER A 190 -10.45 29.81 17.38
C SER A 190 -9.91 29.37 18.75
N ARG A 191 -10.02 28.07 19.09
CA ARG A 191 -9.47 27.47 20.31
C ARG A 191 -7.97 27.26 20.19
N CYS A 192 -7.48 26.76 19.05
CA CYS A 192 -6.05 26.74 18.72
C CYS A 192 -5.46 28.15 18.63
N ARG A 193 -6.19 29.11 18.04
CA ARG A 193 -5.77 30.52 17.97
C ARG A 193 -5.66 31.15 19.37
N ARG A 194 -6.60 30.83 20.29
CA ARG A 194 -6.56 31.26 21.70
C ARG A 194 -5.43 30.63 22.51
N GLN A 195 -5.05 29.38 22.21
CA GLN A 195 -3.89 28.73 22.84
C GLN A 195 -2.55 29.30 22.36
N ILE A 196 -2.45 29.68 21.08
CA ILE A 196 -1.25 30.31 20.52
C ILE A 196 -1.09 31.77 21.01
N THR A 197 -2.19 32.46 21.34
CA THR A 197 -2.16 33.84 21.86
C THR A 197 -2.23 33.95 23.39
N SER A 198 -2.22 32.83 24.12
CA SER A 198 -2.21 32.87 25.60
C SER A 198 -0.80 33.20 26.12
N PRO A 199 -0.62 34.20 27.00
CA PRO A 199 0.69 34.62 27.49
C PRO A 199 1.37 33.64 28.47
N HIS A 200 0.81 32.45 28.71
CA HIS A 200 1.40 31.42 29.56
C HIS A 200 2.09 30.33 28.75
N ILE A 201 3.19 30.69 28.07
CA ILE A 201 4.27 29.74 27.77
C ILE A 201 5.31 29.95 28.87
N SER A 202 5.39 29.00 29.80
CA SER A 202 6.37 29.02 30.90
C SER A 202 7.80 29.14 30.35
N PRO A 203 8.66 29.98 30.97
CA PRO A 203 10.01 30.21 30.50
C PRO A 203 10.96 29.13 31.03
N HIS A 204 11.03 27.99 30.36
CA HIS A 204 12.18 27.11 30.49
C HIS A 204 12.57 26.56 29.12
N LEU A 205 13.51 27.26 28.48
CA LEU A 205 14.48 26.73 27.52
C LEU A 205 15.41 27.91 27.12
N THR A 206 16.37 28.19 27.98
CA THR A 206 17.58 28.94 27.61
C THR A 206 18.66 27.93 27.25
N ALA A 207 18.98 27.78 25.97
CA ALA A 207 20.33 27.42 25.48
C ALA A 207 20.33 27.33 23.94
N SER A 208 20.53 28.48 23.28
CA SER A 208 21.28 28.68 22.02
C SER A 208 20.72 29.92 21.33
N GLY A 209 21.57 30.94 21.18
CA GLY A 209 21.18 32.28 20.75
C GLY A 209 20.58 32.33 19.35
N CYS A 210 19.28 32.60 19.28
CA CYS A 210 18.62 33.11 18.08
C CYS A 210 17.78 34.35 18.47
N PRO A 211 17.94 35.53 17.84
CA PRO A 211 17.23 36.74 18.26
C PRO A 211 15.71 36.61 18.00
N ARG A 212 14.91 36.73 19.07
CA ARG A 212 13.42 36.74 19.09
C ARG A 212 12.77 37.60 17.99
N LYS A 213 13.45 38.61 17.47
CA LYS A 213 12.94 39.50 16.42
C LYS A 213 12.79 38.84 15.03
N ILE A 214 13.54 37.77 14.73
CA ILE A 214 13.47 37.09 13.43
C ILE A 214 12.29 36.11 13.40
N ILE A 215 12.07 35.36 14.48
CA ILE A 215 10.97 34.40 14.63
C ILE A 215 9.61 35.11 14.66
N SER A 216 9.48 36.23 15.39
CA SER A 216 8.23 37.01 15.43
C SER A 216 7.88 37.59 14.06
N ARG A 217 8.87 38.05 13.28
CA ARG A 217 8.63 38.59 11.93
C ARG A 217 8.23 37.48 10.96
N HIS A 218 8.90 36.32 10.97
CA HIS A 218 8.54 35.19 10.11
C HIS A 218 7.15 34.62 10.42
N ILE A 219 6.80 34.51 11.71
CA ILE A 219 5.47 34.03 12.12
C ILE A 219 4.39 35.04 11.70
N SER A 220 4.60 36.35 11.89
CA SER A 220 3.65 37.37 11.42
C SER A 220 3.50 37.36 9.90
N THR A 221 4.59 37.26 9.13
CA THR A 221 4.52 37.20 7.66
C THR A 221 3.84 35.91 7.17
N HIS A 222 4.08 34.76 7.80
CA HIS A 222 3.39 33.51 7.47
C HIS A 222 1.91 33.54 7.87
N LEU A 223 1.55 34.15 9.00
CA LEU A 223 0.15 34.30 9.42
C LEU A 223 -0.61 35.30 8.55
N GLU A 224 0.03 36.37 8.09
CA GLU A 224 -0.54 37.32 7.13
C GLU A 224 -0.71 36.69 5.74
N THR A 225 0.25 35.87 5.30
CA THR A 225 0.17 35.14 4.02
C THR A 225 -0.90 34.05 4.09
N ALA A 226 -0.99 33.30 5.20
CA ALA A 226 -2.06 32.34 5.44
C ALA A 226 -3.44 33.02 5.54
N SER A 227 -3.52 34.21 6.16
CA SER A 227 -4.76 34.99 6.23
C SER A 227 -5.17 35.58 4.87
N ARG A 228 -4.21 35.93 4.01
CA ARG A 228 -4.47 36.33 2.61
C ARG A 228 -4.94 35.15 1.77
N CYS A 229 -4.29 33.99 1.85
CA CYS A 229 -4.77 32.77 1.21
C CYS A 229 -6.17 32.37 1.71
N GLN A 230 -6.44 32.50 3.01
CA GLN A 230 -7.75 32.18 3.58
C GLN A 230 -8.85 33.16 3.15
N ARG A 231 -8.54 34.45 2.97
CA ARG A 231 -9.48 35.43 2.38
C ARG A 231 -9.71 35.18 0.89
N GLN A 232 -8.66 34.81 0.17
CA GLN A 232 -8.71 34.52 -1.26
C GLN A 232 -9.41 33.19 -1.56
N MET A 233 -9.49 32.28 -0.58
CA MET A 233 -10.31 31.05 -0.63
C MET A 233 -11.76 31.25 -0.11
N SER A 234 -12.06 32.33 0.62
CA SER A 234 -13.42 32.63 1.11
C SER A 234 -14.27 33.44 0.12
N GLU A 235 -13.71 33.86 -1.01
CA GLU A 235 -14.44 34.55 -2.08
C GLU A 235 -15.10 33.57 -3.08
N THR A 236 -15.00 32.26 -2.85
CA THR A 236 -15.74 31.23 -3.59
C THR A 236 -16.45 30.25 -2.66
N SER A 237 -17.78 30.30 -2.69
CA SER A 237 -18.76 29.25 -2.30
C SER A 237 -18.96 28.85 -0.82
N ASP A 238 -20.14 29.24 -0.32
CA ASP A 238 -21.12 28.48 0.46
C ASP A 238 -20.63 27.43 1.48
N THR A 239 -20.30 27.89 2.69
CA THR A 239 -19.85 27.04 3.82
C THR A 239 -20.98 26.24 4.49
N ALA A 240 -22.25 26.57 4.22
CA ALA A 240 -23.40 25.92 4.84
C ALA A 240 -23.71 24.56 4.19
N SER A 241 -23.58 24.44 2.86
CA SER A 241 -23.86 23.18 2.14
C SER A 241 -22.86 22.08 2.49
N LEU A 242 -21.61 22.43 2.80
CA LEU A 242 -20.56 21.50 3.22
C LEU A 242 -20.85 20.86 4.58
N GLN A 243 -21.50 21.53 5.52
CA GLN A 243 -21.77 20.94 6.85
C GLN A 243 -22.85 19.86 6.77
N ASP A 244 -23.91 20.08 6.00
CA ASP A 244 -25.00 19.13 5.81
C ASP A 244 -24.58 17.93 4.93
N MET A 245 -23.71 18.15 3.93
CA MET A 245 -23.18 17.08 3.08
C MET A 245 -22.28 16.09 3.83
N HIS A 246 -21.55 16.53 4.85
CA HIS A 246 -20.67 15.68 5.67
C HIS A 246 -21.46 14.75 6.63
N ALA A 247 -22.66 15.16 7.07
CA ALA A 247 -23.53 14.29 7.87
C ALA A 247 -24.03 13.09 7.05
N SER A 248 -24.28 13.30 5.76
CA SER A 248 -24.67 12.24 4.81
C SER A 248 -23.51 11.29 4.49
N LEU A 249 -22.27 11.80 4.45
CA LEU A 249 -21.04 11.01 4.31
C LEU A 249 -20.80 10.10 5.51
N ALA A 250 -21.00 10.61 6.73
CA ALA A 250 -20.97 9.78 7.93
C ALA A 250 -22.03 8.68 7.83
N ALA A 251 -23.28 9.00 7.46
CA ALA A 251 -24.34 8.00 7.30
C ALA A 251 -24.02 6.94 6.22
N GLY A 252 -23.45 7.32 5.08
CA GLY A 252 -23.10 6.40 3.98
C GLY A 252 -21.86 5.53 4.21
N LEU A 253 -20.87 6.02 4.97
CA LEU A 253 -19.70 5.23 5.40
C LEU A 253 -19.96 4.44 6.69
N ILE A 254 -20.97 4.81 7.49
CA ILE A 254 -21.38 4.10 8.70
C ILE A 254 -22.11 2.77 8.38
N ASP A 255 -22.67 2.61 7.18
CA ASP A 255 -23.16 1.29 6.71
C ASP A 255 -22.05 0.37 6.18
N GLY A 256 -20.80 0.84 6.13
CA GLY A 256 -19.59 0.08 5.81
C GLY A 256 -18.46 0.31 6.82
N ARG A 257 -18.84 0.48 8.10
CA ARG A 257 -18.04 0.87 9.28
C ARG A 257 -16.53 0.70 9.09
N LEU A 258 -15.78 1.81 9.05
CA LEU A 258 -14.34 1.87 9.33
C LEU A 258 -14.08 2.85 10.48
N THR A 259 -13.36 2.46 11.54
CA THR A 259 -12.98 3.37 12.64
C THR A 259 -11.51 3.22 13.00
N SER A 260 -10.81 4.33 13.28
CA SER A 260 -9.42 4.34 13.71
C SER A 260 -9.32 4.20 15.24
N GLY A 261 -8.79 3.07 15.70
CA GLY A 261 -8.25 2.91 17.06
C GLY A 261 -6.75 3.24 17.12
N PRO A 262 -6.21 3.66 18.28
CA PRO A 262 -4.80 4.01 18.44
C PRO A 262 -3.87 2.82 18.09
N PRO A 263 -2.60 3.08 17.72
CA PRO A 263 -1.65 2.01 17.44
C PRO A 263 -1.34 1.23 18.73
N GLU A 264 -1.68 -0.06 18.76
CA GLU A 264 -1.16 -0.97 19.78
C GLU A 264 0.32 -1.26 19.50
N GLY A 265 1.11 -1.35 20.57
CA GLY A 265 2.56 -1.58 20.52
C GLY A 265 2.93 -2.95 19.95
N PRO A 266 4.24 -3.22 19.76
CA PRO A 266 4.74 -4.32 18.92
C PRO A 266 4.54 -5.75 19.44
N PHE A 267 3.70 -5.99 20.46
CA PHE A 267 3.39 -7.33 20.96
C PHE A 267 1.96 -7.39 21.51
N SER A 268 0.98 -7.59 20.64
CA SER A 268 -0.39 -7.95 21.06
C SER A 268 -0.57 -9.47 20.98
N ASP A 269 -1.05 -10.05 22.07
CA ASP A 269 -1.32 -11.47 22.27
C ASP A 269 -2.27 -12.04 21.19
N PRO A 270 -1.89 -13.08 20.43
CA PRO A 270 -2.70 -13.66 19.36
C PRO A 270 -4.00 -14.34 19.83
N SER A 271 -4.23 -14.45 21.14
CA SER A 271 -5.45 -15.07 21.71
C SER A 271 -6.61 -14.10 21.96
N ARG A 272 -6.43 -12.79 21.73
CA ARG A 272 -7.45 -11.78 22.05
C ARG A 272 -8.31 -11.43 20.83
N SER A 273 -9.53 -11.94 20.78
CA SER A 273 -10.53 -11.49 19.80
C SER A 273 -10.92 -10.02 20.06
N PRO A 274 -10.98 -9.15 19.04
CA PRO A 274 -11.42 -7.77 19.23
C PRO A 274 -12.91 -7.73 19.62
N PRO A 275 -13.33 -6.74 20.43
CA PRO A 275 -14.73 -6.61 20.84
C PRO A 275 -15.64 -6.39 19.62
N ALA A 276 -16.77 -7.09 19.61
CA ALA A 276 -17.80 -6.96 18.59
C ALA A 276 -18.35 -5.51 18.58
N GLY A 277 -18.04 -4.75 17.53
CA GLY A 277 -18.56 -3.40 17.33
C GLY A 277 -17.57 -2.36 16.80
N SER A 278 -16.28 -2.65 16.70
CA SER A 278 -15.32 -1.75 16.05
C SER A 278 -15.56 -1.70 14.54
N GLY A 279 -15.74 -0.50 13.98
CA GLY A 279 -15.70 -0.36 12.52
C GLY A 279 -14.37 -0.87 11.98
N GLY A 280 -14.42 -1.53 10.82
CA GLY A 280 -13.31 -2.14 10.13
C GLY A 280 -12.04 -1.28 10.21
N ARG A 281 -10.96 -1.92 10.60
CA ARG A 281 -9.65 -1.30 10.69
C ARG A 281 -8.83 -1.87 9.55
N LEU A 282 -8.12 -1.01 8.83
CA LEU A 282 -7.15 -1.49 7.85
C LEU A 282 -6.13 -2.39 8.56
N PRO A 283 -5.90 -3.63 8.08
CA PRO A 283 -4.93 -4.51 8.69
C PRO A 283 -3.51 -3.93 8.49
N PRO A 284 -2.59 -4.17 9.43
CA PRO A 284 -1.18 -3.86 9.22
C PRO A 284 -0.65 -4.67 8.02
N ASN A 285 0.25 -4.07 7.25
CA ASN A 285 0.87 -4.71 6.09
C ASN A 285 2.41 -4.63 6.18
N PRO A 286 3.05 -5.61 6.84
CA PRO A 286 4.51 -5.64 7.02
C PRO A 286 5.28 -6.27 5.84
N CYS A 287 4.64 -6.46 4.68
CA CYS A 287 5.18 -7.26 3.58
C CYS A 287 6.61 -6.87 3.15
N GLU A 288 6.91 -5.57 3.03
CA GLU A 288 8.26 -5.10 2.68
C GLU A 288 9.33 -5.56 3.69
N ALA A 289 9.01 -5.46 4.98
CA ALA A 289 9.90 -5.82 6.07
C ALA A 289 10.06 -7.34 6.18
N GLU A 290 8.98 -8.10 6.01
CA GLU A 290 9.02 -9.57 6.03
C GLU A 290 9.83 -10.14 4.86
N ILE A 291 9.69 -9.56 3.65
CA ILE A 291 10.51 -9.93 2.50
C ILE A 291 11.99 -9.62 2.76
N ALA A 292 12.29 -8.42 3.28
CA ALA A 292 13.66 -8.04 3.62
C ALA A 292 14.29 -8.98 4.67
N ALA A 293 13.54 -9.32 5.71
CA ALA A 293 13.97 -10.26 6.73
C ALA A 293 14.23 -11.66 6.14
N ALA A 294 13.33 -12.17 5.30
CA ALA A 294 13.49 -13.47 4.66
C ALA A 294 14.74 -13.53 3.75
N LEU A 295 15.01 -12.46 2.99
CA LEU A 295 16.23 -12.34 2.18
C LEU A 295 17.50 -12.31 3.05
N ALA A 296 17.47 -11.58 4.16
CA ALA A 296 18.59 -11.51 5.10
C ALA A 296 18.87 -12.88 5.75
N GLU A 297 17.84 -13.59 6.19
CA GLU A 297 17.98 -14.94 6.76
C GLU A 297 18.51 -15.95 5.74
N ALA A 298 17.97 -15.95 4.51
CA ALA A 298 18.48 -16.81 3.44
C ALA A 298 19.96 -16.52 3.15
N ARG A 299 20.35 -15.25 3.19
CA ARG A 299 21.73 -14.80 3.01
C ARG A 299 22.65 -15.30 4.14
N LEU A 300 22.21 -15.28 5.40
CA LEU A 300 22.96 -15.86 6.52
C LEU A 300 23.16 -17.37 6.35
N GLY A 301 22.14 -18.07 5.84
CA GLY A 301 22.19 -19.50 5.53
C GLY A 301 23.31 -19.90 4.56
N THR A 302 23.75 -18.99 3.67
CA THR A 302 24.85 -19.26 2.73
C THR A 302 26.22 -19.40 3.39
N ARG A 303 26.40 -18.93 4.64
CA ARG A 303 27.67 -18.93 5.41
C ARG A 303 28.87 -18.24 4.71
N ARG A 304 28.63 -17.41 3.70
CA ARG A 304 29.67 -16.60 3.05
C ARG A 304 29.72 -15.21 3.67
N ALA A 305 30.87 -14.72 4.12
CA ALA A 305 30.94 -13.42 4.79
C ALA A 305 30.51 -12.24 3.89
N HIS A 306 30.81 -12.31 2.58
CA HIS A 306 30.63 -11.21 1.63
C HIS A 306 29.67 -11.50 0.48
N ALA A 307 28.80 -12.51 0.59
CA ALA A 307 27.75 -12.70 -0.40
C ALA A 307 26.80 -11.48 -0.43
N VAL A 308 26.17 -11.28 -1.59
CA VAL A 308 25.18 -10.24 -1.86
C VAL A 308 23.87 -10.91 -2.25
N VAL A 309 22.75 -10.17 -2.20
CA VAL A 309 21.50 -10.62 -2.83
C VAL A 309 21.52 -10.16 -4.28
N LEU A 310 21.44 -11.09 -5.22
CA LEU A 310 21.26 -10.76 -6.64
C LEU A 310 19.76 -10.77 -6.96
N MET A 311 19.23 -9.62 -7.35
CA MET A 311 17.89 -9.49 -7.91
C MET A 311 17.99 -9.48 -9.44
N VAL A 312 17.52 -10.56 -10.06
CA VAL A 312 17.42 -10.64 -11.52
C VAL A 312 16.23 -9.79 -11.98
N VAL A 313 16.47 -8.79 -12.84
CA VAL A 313 15.46 -7.81 -13.26
C VAL A 313 15.24 -7.81 -14.77
N GLN A 314 14.08 -7.34 -15.21
CA GLN A 314 13.82 -7.12 -16.63
C GLN A 314 14.45 -5.79 -17.09
N PRO A 315 14.89 -5.70 -18.36
CA PRO A 315 15.22 -4.42 -18.99
C PRO A 315 14.01 -3.48 -18.96
N ALA A 316 14.23 -2.18 -18.71
CA ALA A 316 13.18 -1.16 -18.68
C ALA A 316 12.02 -1.43 -17.69
N GLU A 317 12.34 -2.00 -16.53
CA GLU A 317 11.38 -2.28 -15.44
C GLU A 317 10.61 -1.02 -14.99
N ARG A 318 9.28 -1.02 -15.19
CA ARG A 318 8.40 0.06 -14.74
C ARG A 318 8.07 -0.03 -13.26
N ASN A 319 8.02 -1.22 -12.68
CA ASN A 319 7.75 -1.42 -11.26
C ASN A 319 9.03 -1.35 -10.40
N VAL A 320 9.99 -0.51 -10.81
CA VAL A 320 11.32 -0.42 -10.19
C VAL A 320 11.24 0.05 -8.73
N THR A 321 10.30 0.92 -8.39
CA THR A 321 10.11 1.49 -7.05
C THR A 321 9.73 0.44 -6.00
N ASP A 322 8.98 -0.59 -6.40
CA ASP A 322 8.64 -1.73 -5.55
C ASP A 322 9.90 -2.51 -5.17
N GLN A 323 10.72 -2.82 -6.18
CA GLN A 323 11.98 -3.53 -6.01
C GLN A 323 13.01 -2.69 -5.22
N ARG A 324 13.11 -1.38 -5.51
CA ARG A 324 13.98 -0.44 -4.78
C ARG A 324 13.54 -0.24 -3.33
N GLY A 325 12.25 -0.36 -3.04
CA GLY A 325 11.73 -0.33 -1.67
C GLY A 325 12.24 -1.52 -0.86
N ILE A 326 12.16 -2.73 -1.43
CA ILE A 326 12.73 -3.94 -0.82
C ILE A 326 14.25 -3.79 -0.61
N GLU A 327 14.99 -3.32 -1.61
CA GLU A 327 16.44 -3.05 -1.51
C GLU A 327 16.76 -2.07 -0.38
N ALA A 328 16.06 -0.94 -0.32
CA ALA A 328 16.27 0.07 0.71
C ALA A 328 15.90 -0.43 2.12
N CYS A 329 14.86 -1.26 2.23
CA CYS A 329 14.47 -1.89 3.49
C CYS A 329 15.51 -2.92 3.95
N LEU A 330 15.98 -3.78 3.03
CA LEU A 330 17.01 -4.78 3.30
C LEU A 330 18.33 -4.13 3.77
N TRP A 331 18.76 -3.06 3.11
CA TRP A 331 19.96 -2.33 3.50
C TRP A 331 19.79 -1.66 4.87
N ARG A 332 18.71 -0.89 5.07
CA ARG A 332 18.53 -0.12 6.32
C ARG A 332 18.34 -1.02 7.54
N SER A 333 17.63 -2.14 7.39
CA SER A 333 17.24 -3.00 8.52
C SER A 333 18.25 -4.10 8.80
N HIS A 334 18.98 -4.57 7.79
CA HIS A 334 19.85 -5.74 7.90
C HIS A 334 21.29 -5.52 7.42
N GLY A 335 21.61 -4.37 6.82
CA GLY A 335 22.94 -4.09 6.27
C GLY A 335 23.35 -5.03 5.12
N VAL A 336 22.38 -5.70 4.50
CA VAL A 336 22.64 -6.67 3.43
C VAL A 336 22.62 -5.95 2.07
N PRO A 337 23.70 -6.01 1.29
CA PRO A 337 23.74 -5.42 -0.04
C PRO A 337 22.91 -6.24 -1.04
N LEU A 338 22.18 -5.53 -1.91
CA LEU A 338 21.46 -6.09 -3.04
C LEU A 338 21.95 -5.47 -4.34
N VAL A 339 22.21 -6.31 -5.33
CA VAL A 339 22.62 -5.91 -6.67
C VAL A 339 21.52 -6.31 -7.65
N ARG A 340 21.24 -5.43 -8.61
CA ARG A 340 20.23 -5.67 -9.65
C ARG A 340 20.95 -5.90 -10.98
N MET A 341 20.65 -7.01 -11.64
CA MET A 341 21.21 -7.32 -12.96
C MET A 341 20.15 -7.95 -13.84
N THR A 342 20.20 -7.67 -15.13
CA THR A 342 19.45 -8.42 -16.13
C THR A 342 20.07 -9.80 -16.34
N MET A 343 19.35 -10.72 -16.98
CA MET A 343 19.94 -12.02 -17.35
C MET A 343 21.09 -11.91 -18.37
N ALA A 344 21.26 -10.76 -19.03
CA ALA A 344 22.28 -10.56 -20.06
C ALA A 344 23.60 -9.98 -19.52
N GLU A 345 23.57 -9.35 -18.34
CA GLU A 345 24.74 -8.82 -17.62
C GLU A 345 25.41 -9.91 -16.77
#